data_AF-A0A2E0Z2I0-F1
#
_entry.id   AF-A0A2E0Z2I0-F1
#
_cell.length_a   1.000
_cell.length_b   1.000
_cell.length_c   1.000
_cell.angle_alpha   90.00
_cell.angle_beta   90.00
_cell.angle_gamma   90.00
#
_symmetry.space_group_name_H-M   'P 1'
#
loop_
_entity.id
_entity.type
_entity.pdbx_description
1 polymer ?
#
loop_
_entity_poly.entity_id
_entity_poly.type
_entity_poly.pdbx_seq_one_letter_code
_entity_poly.pdbx_strand_id
1 'polypeptide(L)'
;MKRIHACCLLALAVALLAACAQEPPPQEGPPYRLLTDLHQTMEWVLEPAAEVIWDSAGFIITADGEEDLSPDSEAAWERVTWAAATLGESGNLLMLPGRAAGDDWVEYAQGLVSAAEGALQAARARDAQALFDAGGHIYQVCRACHNQYWPEARDD
;
A
#
# COMPACT_ATOMS: atom_id res chain seq x y z
N MET A 1 51.75 25.05 -29.13
CA MET A 1 51.33 23.85 -28.35
C MET A 1 50.68 24.19 -27.00
N LYS A 2 51.26 25.01 -26.11
CA LYS A 2 50.67 25.34 -24.79
C LYS A 2 49.28 26.03 -24.83
N ARG A 3 49.00 26.83 -25.86
CA ARG A 3 47.69 27.50 -26.06
C ARG A 3 46.55 26.56 -26.46
N ILE A 4 46.87 25.43 -27.11
CA ILE A 4 45.89 24.43 -27.54
C ILE A 4 45.41 23.60 -26.33
N HIS A 5 46.31 23.32 -25.39
CA HIS A 5 46.00 22.57 -24.17
C HIS A 5 45.10 23.38 -23.21
N ALA A 6 45.30 24.70 -23.13
CA ALA A 6 44.45 25.59 -22.33
C ALA A 6 43.01 25.68 -22.87
N CYS A 7 42.82 25.70 -24.20
CA CYS A 7 41.48 25.67 -24.81
C CYS A 7 40.76 24.32 -24.57
N CYS A 8 41.47 23.19 -24.66
CA CYS A 8 40.87 21.88 -24.40
C CYS A 8 40.47 21.68 -22.94
N LEU A 9 41.25 22.19 -21.99
CA LEU A 9 40.91 22.14 -20.56
C LEU A 9 39.72 23.02 -20.20
N LEU A 10 39.56 24.18 -20.84
CA LEU A 10 38.42 25.07 -20.63
C LEU A 10 37.12 24.49 -21.23
N ALA A 11 37.20 23.86 -22.41
CA ALA A 11 36.05 23.21 -23.05
C ALA A 11 35.54 21.99 -22.26
N LEU A 12 36.44 21.21 -21.66
CA LEU A 12 36.09 20.05 -20.85
C LEU A 12 35.40 20.45 -19.52
N ALA A 13 35.82 21.57 -18.91
CA ALA A 13 35.21 22.09 -17.69
C ALA A 13 33.78 22.63 -17.93
N VAL A 14 33.52 23.26 -19.08
CA VAL A 14 32.18 23.74 -19.46
C VAL A 14 31.22 22.58 -19.77
N ALA A 15 31.71 21.51 -20.38
CA ALA A 15 30.91 20.31 -20.65
C ALA A 15 30.49 19.56 -19.36
N LEU A 16 31.34 19.57 -18.33
CA LEU A 16 31.03 18.99 -17.02
C LEU A 16 29.98 19.79 -16.24
N LEU A 17 29.90 21.12 -16.44
CA LEU A 17 28.90 21.97 -15.79
C LEU A 17 27.51 21.87 -16.44
N ALA A 18 27.44 21.59 -17.74
CA ALA A 18 26.17 21.42 -18.46
C ALA A 18 25.46 20.09 -18.13
N ALA A 19 26.20 19.07 -17.72
CA ALA A 19 25.64 17.75 -17.38
C ALA A 19 24.79 17.75 -16.09
N CYS A 20 24.94 18.74 -15.22
CA CYS A 20 24.16 18.85 -13.98
C CYS A 20 22.87 19.67 -14.13
N ALA A 21 22.62 20.28 -15.29
CA ALA A 21 21.45 21.14 -15.53
C ALA A 21 20.35 20.44 -16.34
N GLN A 22 20.52 19.16 -16.69
CA GLN A 22 19.52 18.40 -17.42
C GLN A 22 18.51 17.83 -16.40
N GLU A 23 17.36 18.49 -16.25
CA GLU A 23 16.21 17.84 -15.61
C GLU A 23 15.85 16.58 -16.42
N PRO A 24 15.67 15.42 -15.77
CA PRO A 24 15.16 14.24 -16.46
C PRO A 24 13.84 14.62 -17.15
N PRO A 25 13.58 14.14 -18.37
CA PRO A 25 12.27 14.34 -18.99
C PRO A 25 11.19 13.81 -18.04
N PRO A 26 10.00 14.46 -17.96
CA PRO A 26 8.89 13.94 -17.17
C PRO A 26 8.68 12.48 -17.52
N GLN A 27 8.82 11.59 -16.54
CA GLN A 27 8.49 10.18 -16.75
C GLN A 27 6.97 10.10 -16.86
N GLU A 28 6.46 10.09 -18.08
CA GLU A 28 5.09 9.65 -18.32
C GLU A 28 4.99 8.20 -17.82
N GLY A 29 4.19 7.98 -16.78
CA GLY A 29 3.92 6.65 -16.25
C GLY A 29 3.30 5.73 -17.32
N PRO A 30 3.27 4.41 -17.09
CA PRO A 30 2.63 3.48 -18.03
C PRO A 30 1.17 3.91 -18.30
N PRO A 31 0.63 3.67 -19.51
CA PRO A 31 -0.77 3.97 -19.77
C PRO A 31 -1.67 3.08 -18.93
N TYR A 32 -2.51 3.67 -18.09
CA TYR A 32 -3.54 2.97 -17.31
C TYR A 32 -4.90 3.67 -17.42
N ARG A 33 -5.97 2.93 -17.10
CA ARG A 33 -7.33 3.46 -17.03
C ARG A 33 -7.94 3.06 -15.69
N LEU A 34 -8.46 4.04 -14.97
CA LEU A 34 -9.25 3.79 -13.78
C LEU A 34 -10.61 3.22 -14.20
N LEU A 35 -10.90 1.98 -13.80
CA LEU A 35 -12.20 1.36 -14.05
C LEU A 35 -13.24 1.85 -13.03
N THR A 36 -12.81 1.99 -11.78
CA THR A 36 -13.60 2.44 -10.62
C THR A 36 -13.15 3.80 -10.14
N ASP A 37 -14.07 4.55 -9.54
CA ASP A 37 -13.73 5.73 -8.75
C ASP A 37 -13.10 5.35 -7.40
N LEU A 38 -12.76 6.36 -6.58
CA LEU A 38 -12.12 6.15 -5.28
C LEU A 38 -13.02 5.35 -4.32
N HIS A 39 -14.29 5.73 -4.20
CA HIS A 39 -15.24 5.07 -3.30
C HIS A 39 -15.42 3.61 -3.69
N GLN A 40 -15.66 3.35 -4.97
CA GLN A 40 -15.79 1.99 -5.51
C GLN A 40 -14.52 1.16 -5.35
N THR A 41 -13.33 1.79 -5.37
CA THR A 41 -12.08 1.06 -5.09
C THR A 41 -11.99 0.65 -3.63
N MET A 42 -12.33 1.57 -2.71
CA MET A 42 -12.37 1.26 -1.29
C MET A 42 -13.39 0.15 -1.01
N GLU A 43 -14.61 0.29 -1.50
CA GLU A 43 -15.73 -0.61 -1.21
C GLU A 43 -15.65 -1.97 -1.93
N TRP A 44 -15.25 -2.01 -3.21
CA TRP A 44 -15.36 -3.24 -4.01
C TRP A 44 -14.05 -4.02 -4.16
N VAL A 45 -12.93 -3.41 -3.78
CA VAL A 45 -11.60 -4.03 -3.93
C VAL A 45 -10.90 -4.14 -2.58
N LEU A 46 -10.83 -3.04 -1.85
CA LEU A 46 -10.03 -2.95 -0.62
C LEU A 46 -10.78 -3.58 0.57
N GLU A 47 -12.04 -3.21 0.79
CA GLU A 47 -12.85 -3.69 1.91
C GLU A 47 -13.06 -5.22 1.90
N PRO A 48 -13.46 -5.89 0.80
CA PRO A 48 -13.65 -7.33 0.81
C PRO A 48 -12.34 -8.10 1.09
N ALA A 49 -11.20 -7.53 0.70
CA ALA A 49 -9.89 -8.10 1.01
C ALA A 49 -9.54 -7.94 2.50
N ALA A 50 -9.87 -6.80 3.10
CA ALA A 50 -9.69 -6.58 4.54
C ALA A 50 -10.63 -7.46 5.38
N GLU A 51 -11.90 -7.61 4.97
CA GLU A 51 -12.88 -8.47 5.63
C GLU A 51 -12.40 -9.91 5.73
N VAL A 52 -11.86 -10.49 4.64
CA VAL A 52 -11.32 -11.85 4.67
C VAL A 52 -10.20 -12.00 5.71
N ILE A 53 -9.36 -10.98 5.91
CA ILE A 53 -8.28 -11.01 6.90
C ILE A 53 -8.87 -10.95 8.32
N TRP A 54 -9.81 -10.03 8.57
CA TRP A 54 -10.42 -9.85 9.89
C TRP A 54 -11.32 -11.02 10.29
N ASP A 55 -12.10 -11.56 9.37
CA ASP A 55 -12.97 -12.74 9.59
C ASP A 55 -12.18 -14.03 9.78
N SER A 56 -10.87 -14.01 9.52
CA SER A 56 -9.96 -15.14 9.70
C SER A 56 -9.04 -15.00 10.91
N ALA A 57 -9.31 -14.06 11.82
CA ALA A 57 -8.41 -13.77 12.93
C ALA A 57 -9.12 -13.48 14.25
N GLY A 58 -8.52 -13.95 15.35
CA GLY A 58 -9.05 -13.72 16.69
C GLY A 58 -10.18 -14.67 17.06
N PHE A 59 -11.06 -14.22 17.95
CA PHE A 59 -12.12 -15.03 18.52
C PHE A 59 -13.40 -14.21 18.66
N ILE A 60 -14.55 -14.88 18.57
CA ILE A 60 -15.85 -14.31 18.95
C ILE A 60 -16.39 -14.99 20.19
N ILE A 61 -17.06 -14.21 21.04
CA ILE A 61 -17.75 -14.74 22.22
C ILE A 61 -19.16 -15.14 21.82
N THR A 62 -19.48 -16.42 21.95
CA THR A 62 -20.81 -16.98 21.69
C THR A 62 -21.48 -17.42 23.00
N ALA A 63 -22.75 -17.85 22.92
CA ALA A 63 -23.43 -18.44 24.07
C ALA A 63 -22.78 -19.74 24.56
N ASP A 64 -22.07 -20.45 23.67
CA ASP A 64 -21.44 -21.74 23.93
C ASP A 64 -19.95 -21.63 24.33
N GLY A 65 -19.37 -20.42 24.26
CA GLY A 65 -17.96 -20.15 24.57
C GLY A 65 -17.26 -19.30 23.52
N GLU A 66 -15.92 -19.29 23.55
CA GLU A 66 -15.10 -18.63 22.54
C GLU A 66 -15.00 -19.50 21.28
N GLU A 67 -15.26 -18.90 20.11
CA GLU A 67 -15.04 -19.52 18.80
C GLU A 67 -13.81 -18.90 18.15
N ASP A 68 -12.84 -19.74 17.79
CA ASP A 68 -11.61 -19.38 17.09
C ASP A 68 -11.90 -19.15 15.60
N LEU A 69 -11.56 -17.97 15.09
CA LEU A 69 -11.77 -17.60 13.69
C LEU A 69 -10.58 -17.98 12.79
N SER A 70 -9.48 -18.48 13.36
CA SER A 70 -8.29 -18.79 12.57
C SER A 70 -8.54 -19.88 11.53
N PRO A 71 -7.89 -19.80 10.35
CA PRO A 71 -8.12 -20.78 9.29
C PRO A 71 -7.71 -22.19 9.72
N ASP A 72 -8.62 -23.14 9.55
CA ASP A 72 -8.47 -24.55 9.95
C ASP A 72 -7.86 -25.45 8.85
N SER A 73 -7.65 -24.90 7.66
CA SER A 73 -7.29 -25.65 6.46
C SER A 73 -6.35 -24.88 5.56
N GLU A 74 -5.58 -25.62 4.74
CA GLU A 74 -4.62 -25.00 3.81
C GLU A 74 -5.32 -24.07 2.82
N ALA A 75 -6.48 -24.48 2.32
CA ALA A 75 -7.30 -23.68 1.42
C ALA A 75 -7.82 -22.40 2.09
N ALA A 76 -8.10 -22.43 3.40
CA ALA A 76 -8.52 -21.24 4.14
C ALA A 76 -7.35 -20.27 4.35
N TRP A 77 -6.17 -20.77 4.73
CA TRP A 77 -4.94 -19.97 4.80
C TRP A 77 -4.56 -19.35 3.44
N GLU A 78 -4.78 -20.08 2.35
CA GLU A 78 -4.53 -19.59 1.01
C GLU A 78 -5.47 -18.45 0.62
N ARG A 79 -6.76 -18.50 1.01
CA ARG A 79 -7.69 -17.38 0.83
C ARG A 79 -7.22 -16.12 1.55
N VAL A 80 -6.74 -16.25 2.80
CA VAL A 80 -6.17 -15.11 3.55
C VAL A 80 -4.91 -14.58 2.87
N THR A 81 -4.07 -15.47 2.34
CA THR A 81 -2.86 -15.09 1.58
C THR A 81 -3.22 -14.23 0.36
N TRP A 82 -4.23 -14.64 -0.42
CA TRP A 82 -4.70 -13.89 -1.57
C TRP A 82 -5.31 -12.54 -1.17
N ALA A 83 -6.13 -12.53 -0.11
CA ALA A 83 -6.73 -11.32 0.41
C ALA A 83 -5.68 -10.30 0.89
N ALA A 84 -4.67 -10.74 1.64
CA ALA A 84 -3.56 -9.88 2.07
C ALA A 84 -2.76 -9.32 0.88
N ALA A 85 -2.50 -10.14 -0.15
CA ALA A 85 -1.87 -9.64 -1.38
C ALA A 85 -2.76 -8.61 -2.09
N THR A 86 -4.06 -8.88 -2.25
CA THR A 86 -5.01 -7.94 -2.85
C THR A 86 -5.09 -6.63 -2.06
N LEU A 87 -5.10 -6.68 -0.73
CA LEU A 87 -5.13 -5.51 0.13
C LEU A 87 -3.85 -4.66 -0.04
N GLY A 88 -2.69 -5.32 -0.05
CA GLY A 88 -1.40 -4.66 -0.28
C GLY A 88 -1.35 -3.98 -1.66
N GLU A 89 -1.75 -4.68 -2.72
CA GLU A 89 -1.82 -4.07 -4.05
C GLU A 89 -2.89 -2.97 -4.15
N SER A 90 -3.97 -3.06 -3.36
CA SER A 90 -4.97 -2.00 -3.28
C SER A 90 -4.41 -0.71 -2.68
N GLY A 91 -3.48 -0.81 -1.73
CA GLY A 91 -2.70 0.35 -1.26
C GLY A 91 -1.96 1.06 -2.42
N ASN A 92 -1.37 0.30 -3.36
CA ASN A 92 -0.77 0.87 -4.57
C ASN A 92 -1.80 1.54 -5.47
N LEU A 93 -2.99 0.96 -5.59
CA LEU A 93 -4.08 1.55 -6.38
C LEU A 93 -4.54 2.91 -5.83
N LEU A 94 -4.41 3.17 -4.54
CA LEU A 94 -4.75 4.46 -3.92
C LEU A 94 -3.73 5.56 -4.25
N MET A 95 -2.53 5.20 -4.67
CA MET A 95 -1.46 6.14 -5.04
C MET A 95 -1.49 6.53 -6.53
N LEU A 96 -2.35 5.91 -7.34
CA LEU A 96 -2.44 6.24 -8.76
C LEU A 96 -2.87 7.70 -8.97
N PRO A 97 -2.33 8.38 -10.01
CA PRO A 97 -2.83 9.70 -10.38
C PRO A 97 -4.34 9.66 -10.67
N GLY A 98 -5.06 10.64 -10.13
CA GLY A 98 -6.53 10.69 -10.13
C GLY A 98 -7.21 10.08 -8.89
N ARG A 99 -6.44 9.46 -7.97
CA ARG A 99 -6.94 8.98 -6.67
C ARG A 99 -6.24 9.63 -5.48
N ALA A 100 -4.93 9.82 -5.56
CA ALA A 100 -4.15 10.40 -4.46
C ALA A 100 -4.56 11.86 -4.17
N ALA A 101 -4.65 12.20 -2.88
CA ALA A 101 -5.03 13.54 -2.41
C ALA A 101 -3.85 14.44 -1.96
N GLY A 102 -2.64 13.89 -1.85
CA GLY A 102 -1.43 14.61 -1.40
C GLY A 102 -0.38 13.67 -0.83
N ASP A 103 0.72 14.22 -0.30
CA ASP A 103 1.83 13.42 0.25
C ASP A 103 1.40 12.60 1.47
N ASP A 104 0.63 13.17 2.40
CA ASP A 104 0.10 12.46 3.57
C ASP A 104 -0.78 11.26 3.17
N TRP A 105 -1.59 11.40 2.10
CA TRP A 105 -2.38 10.32 1.53
C TRP A 105 -1.49 9.18 1.02
N VAL A 106 -0.41 9.53 0.31
CA VAL A 106 0.57 8.56 -0.20
C VAL A 106 1.26 7.84 0.96
N GLU A 107 1.61 8.56 2.02
CA GLU A 107 2.18 7.96 3.24
C GLU A 107 1.23 6.95 3.89
N TYR A 108 -0.05 7.31 4.07
CA TYR A 108 -1.04 6.36 4.60
C TYR A 108 -1.24 5.14 3.69
N ALA A 109 -1.28 5.35 2.37
CA ALA A 109 -1.41 4.27 1.40
C ALA A 109 -0.21 3.31 1.45
N GLN A 110 1.02 3.82 1.58
CA GLN A 110 2.22 3.01 1.80
C GLN A 110 2.17 2.26 3.12
N GLY A 111 1.70 2.91 4.19
CA GLY A 111 1.44 2.26 5.48
C GLY A 111 0.50 1.07 5.35
N LEU A 112 -0.52 1.15 4.48
CA LEU A 112 -1.44 0.04 4.23
C LEU A 112 -0.74 -1.10 3.50
N VAL A 113 0.11 -0.80 2.51
CA VAL A 113 0.93 -1.81 1.83
C VAL A 113 1.79 -2.57 2.84
N SER A 114 2.47 -1.86 3.74
CA SER A 114 3.32 -2.47 4.78
C SER A 114 2.51 -3.29 5.80
N ALA A 115 1.34 -2.82 6.22
CA ALA A 115 0.48 -3.57 7.14
C ALA A 115 -0.06 -4.86 6.48
N ALA A 116 -0.46 -4.78 5.22
CA ALA A 116 -0.90 -5.93 4.43
C ALA A 116 0.24 -6.93 4.17
N GLU A 117 1.48 -6.46 4.01
CA GLU A 117 2.66 -7.33 3.95
C GLU A 117 2.81 -8.16 5.24
N GLY A 118 2.58 -7.55 6.41
CA GLY A 118 2.54 -8.26 7.69
C GLY A 118 1.49 -9.38 7.71
N ALA A 119 0.26 -9.09 7.27
CA ALA A 119 -0.80 -10.10 7.15
C ALA A 119 -0.45 -11.20 6.15
N LEU A 120 0.17 -10.85 5.02
CA LEU A 120 0.62 -11.82 4.01
C LEU A 120 1.68 -12.76 4.58
N GLN A 121 2.65 -12.23 5.33
CA GLN A 121 3.67 -13.04 6.00
C GLN A 121 3.05 -13.97 7.05
N ALA A 122 2.15 -13.45 7.89
CA ALA A 122 1.44 -14.24 8.90
C ALA A 122 0.61 -15.37 8.26
N ALA A 123 -0.13 -15.07 7.19
CA ALA A 123 -0.95 -16.05 6.47
C ALA A 123 -0.10 -17.17 5.86
N ARG A 124 1.04 -16.82 5.24
CA ARG A 124 1.97 -17.81 4.68
C ARG A 124 2.66 -18.66 5.75
N ALA A 125 2.88 -18.09 6.93
CA ALA A 125 3.43 -18.79 8.10
C ALA A 125 2.37 -19.61 8.86
N ARG A 126 1.08 -19.43 8.55
CA ARG A 126 -0.06 -19.98 9.30
C ARG A 126 -0.01 -19.61 10.80
N ASP A 127 0.37 -18.37 11.07
CA ASP A 127 0.48 -17.83 12.42
C ASP A 127 -0.77 -17.01 12.76
N ALA A 128 -1.68 -17.61 13.52
CA ALA A 128 -2.96 -17.01 13.89
C ALA A 128 -2.80 -15.75 14.76
N GLN A 129 -1.83 -15.74 15.67
CA GLN A 129 -1.59 -14.57 16.53
C GLN A 129 -1.00 -13.43 15.72
N ALA A 130 -0.01 -13.71 14.87
CA ALA A 130 0.57 -12.70 14.00
C ALA A 130 -0.47 -12.15 13.00
N LEU A 131 -1.40 -12.99 12.54
CA LEU A 131 -2.50 -12.54 11.67
C LEU A 131 -3.45 -11.60 12.41
N PHE A 132 -3.81 -11.91 13.65
CA PHE A 132 -4.61 -11.03 14.51
C PHE A 132 -3.93 -9.68 14.75
N ASP A 133 -2.64 -9.69 15.09
CA ASP A 133 -1.87 -8.47 15.30
C ASP A 133 -1.77 -7.64 14.02
N ALA A 134 -1.58 -8.29 12.86
CA ALA A 134 -1.58 -7.62 11.56
C ALA A 134 -2.96 -7.00 11.23
N GLY A 135 -4.06 -7.70 11.52
CA GLY A 135 -5.42 -7.19 11.38
C GLY A 135 -5.64 -5.91 12.20
N GLY A 136 -5.11 -5.86 13.42
CA GLY A 136 -5.10 -4.67 14.27
C GLY A 136 -4.31 -3.51 13.66
N HIS A 137 -3.11 -3.76 13.12
CA HIS A 137 -2.32 -2.73 12.43
C HIS A 137 -3.03 -2.19 11.18
N ILE A 138 -3.63 -3.06 10.37
CA ILE A 138 -4.43 -2.66 9.20
C ILE A 138 -5.54 -1.69 9.64
N TYR A 139 -6.30 -2.04 10.69
CA TYR A 139 -7.36 -1.18 11.23
C TYR A 139 -6.83 0.20 11.62
N GLN A 140 -5.70 0.28 12.30
CA GLN A 140 -5.11 1.56 12.72
C GLN A 140 -4.71 2.43 11.52
N VAL A 141 -4.13 1.85 10.47
CA VAL A 141 -3.78 2.58 9.25
C VAL A 141 -5.04 3.09 8.53
N CYS A 142 -6.06 2.24 8.37
CA CYS A 142 -7.34 2.64 7.79
C CYS A 142 -7.96 3.81 8.56
N ARG A 143 -8.01 3.72 9.89
CA ARG A 143 -8.51 4.79 10.76
C ARG A 143 -7.72 6.08 10.64
N ALA A 144 -6.39 6.01 10.56
CA ALA A 144 -5.54 7.19 10.43
C ALA A 144 -5.88 7.98 9.16
N CYS A 145 -6.00 7.29 8.02
CA CYS A 145 -6.37 7.91 6.74
C CYS A 145 -7.82 8.43 6.77
N HIS A 146 -8.78 7.61 7.21
CA HIS A 146 -10.20 7.99 7.22
C HIS A 146 -10.49 9.15 8.18
N ASN A 147 -9.80 9.26 9.31
CA ASN A 147 -9.98 10.41 10.20
C ASN A 147 -9.62 11.75 9.53
N GLN A 148 -8.70 11.75 8.56
CA GLN A 148 -8.27 12.93 7.83
C GLN A 148 -9.13 13.19 6.59
N TYR A 149 -9.42 12.14 5.81
CA TYR A 149 -10.03 12.27 4.49
C TYR A 149 -11.50 11.84 4.42
N TRP A 150 -12.03 11.24 5.49
CA TRP A 150 -13.42 10.84 5.62
C TRP A 150 -13.98 11.07 7.05
N PRO A 151 -13.94 12.32 7.55
CA PRO A 151 -14.31 12.64 8.93
C PRO A 151 -15.80 12.43 9.25
N GLU A 152 -16.67 12.40 8.25
CA GLU A 152 -18.12 12.24 8.40
C GLU A 152 -18.55 10.80 8.74
N ALA A 153 -17.73 9.77 8.42
CA ALA A 153 -17.96 8.37 8.81
C ALA A 153 -17.47 8.04 10.23
N ARG A 154 -17.52 9.04 11.12
CA ARG A 154 -17.19 8.89 12.55
C ARG A 154 -18.43 8.93 13.44
N ASP A 155 -19.58 9.30 12.86
CA ASP A 155 -20.83 9.60 13.57
C ASP A 155 -21.91 8.51 13.37
N ASP A 156 -21.57 7.43 12.67
CA ASP A 156 -22.35 6.19 12.46
C ASP A 156 -21.80 5.01 13.29
#